data_AF-A0A2N3CZV6-F1
#
_entry.id   AF-A0A2N3CZV6-F1
#
_cell.length_a   1.000
_cell.length_b   1.000
_cell.length_c   1.000
_cell.angle_alpha   90.00
_cell.angle_beta   90.00
_cell.angle_gamma   90.00
#
_symmetry.space_group_name_H-M   'P 1'
#
loop_
_entity.id
_entity.type
_entity.pdbx_description
1 polymer ?
#
loop_
_entity_poly.entity_id
_entity_poly.type
_entity_poly.pdbx_seq_one_letter_code
_entity_poly.pdbx_strand_id
1 'polypeptide(L)'
;YGIFSHLDWTNNFSLVYGNLFYNPFHALSIVFLYGSAVLFAMHGATILALGRYGGEREIEQITDRGTAAERGALFWRWVMGFNATFESIHRWAWWFAVLTTLTGGIGILLTGTVVDNWYLWAQEHHYAPDTSNYDPSGAITGSTGQ
;
A
#
# COMPACT_ATOMS: atom_id res chain seq x y z
N TYR A 1 0.61 -23.03 -15.80
CA TYR A 1 1.33 -21.78 -15.50
C TYR A 1 1.90 -21.21 -16.79
N GLY A 2 1.70 -19.92 -17.05
CA GLY A 2 2.19 -19.20 -18.22
C GLY A 2 1.99 -17.70 -18.02
N ILE A 3 2.66 -16.86 -18.80
CA ILE A 3 2.64 -15.40 -18.62
C ILE A 3 1.23 -14.85 -18.79
N PHE A 4 0.62 -15.08 -19.97
CA PHE A 4 -0.72 -14.56 -20.26
C PHE A 4 -1.82 -15.24 -19.45
N SER A 5 -1.75 -16.56 -19.27
CA SER A 5 -2.74 -17.28 -18.47
C SER A 5 -2.75 -16.87 -17.00
N HIS A 6 -1.62 -16.39 -16.45
CA HIS A 6 -1.59 -15.79 -15.12
C HIS A 6 -2.29 -14.42 -15.10
N LEU A 7 -2.12 -13.58 -16.13
CA LEU A 7 -2.82 -12.30 -16.25
C LEU A 7 -4.34 -12.49 -16.46
N ASP A 8 -4.74 -13.50 -17.24
CA ASP A 8 -6.16 -13.82 -17.41
C ASP A 8 -6.78 -14.27 -16.09
N TRP A 9 -6.04 -15.04 -15.28
CA TRP A 9 -6.50 -15.48 -13.97
C TRP A 9 -6.77 -14.31 -13.02
N THR A 10 -5.91 -13.29 -12.97
CA THR A 10 -6.13 -12.15 -12.05
C THR A 10 -7.43 -11.41 -12.36
N ASN A 11 -7.73 -11.20 -13.65
CA ASN A 11 -8.97 -10.59 -14.09
C ASN A 11 -10.19 -11.48 -13.77
N ASN A 12 -10.13 -12.76 -14.16
CA ASN A 12 -11.23 -13.70 -13.95
C ASN A 12 -11.55 -13.87 -12.46
N PHE A 13 -10.53 -13.97 -11.61
CA PHE A 13 -10.71 -14.06 -10.16
C PHE A 13 -11.44 -12.83 -9.60
N SER A 14 -11.07 -11.62 -10.07
CA SER A 14 -11.74 -10.38 -9.66
C SER A 14 -13.21 -10.33 -10.10
N LEU A 15 -13.51 -10.80 -11.31
CA LEU A 15 -14.89 -10.84 -11.82
C LEU A 15 -15.76 -11.83 -11.06
N VAL A 16 -15.24 -13.01 -10.74
CA VAL A 16 -15.99 -14.06 -10.03
C VAL A 16 -16.40 -13.63 -8.63
N TYR A 17 -15.51 -12.95 -7.89
CA TYR A 17 -15.76 -12.58 -6.49
C TYR A 17 -16.19 -11.12 -6.29
N GLY A 18 -16.80 -10.51 -7.32
CA GLY A 18 -17.44 -9.20 -7.17
C GLY A 18 -16.47 -8.04 -6.97
N ASN A 19 -15.47 -7.94 -7.84
CA ASN A 19 -14.50 -6.86 -7.96
C ASN A 19 -13.61 -6.63 -6.72
N LEU A 20 -12.34 -7.04 -6.82
CA LEU A 20 -11.35 -6.91 -5.75
C LEU A 20 -11.02 -5.47 -5.34
N PHE A 21 -11.40 -4.45 -6.11
CA PHE A 21 -11.24 -3.05 -5.66
C PHE A 21 -12.03 -2.76 -4.38
N TYR A 22 -13.10 -3.52 -4.12
CA TYR A 22 -13.89 -3.39 -2.90
C TYR A 22 -13.37 -4.27 -1.75
N ASN A 23 -12.40 -5.15 -1.97
CA ASN A 23 -11.81 -5.92 -0.89
C ASN A 23 -10.87 -5.03 -0.05
N PRO A 24 -11.12 -4.81 1.25
CA PRO A 24 -10.31 -3.92 2.08
C PRO A 24 -8.87 -4.41 2.25
N PHE A 25 -8.63 -5.72 2.24
CA PHE A 25 -7.28 -6.29 2.35
C PHE A 25 -6.48 -6.15 1.06
N HIS A 26 -7.15 -6.16 -0.10
CA HIS A 26 -6.53 -5.80 -1.38
C HIS A 26 -6.11 -4.33 -1.39
N ALA A 27 -6.96 -3.43 -0.91
CA ALA A 27 -6.60 -2.01 -0.74
C ALA A 27 -5.42 -1.81 0.22
N LEU A 28 -5.41 -2.50 1.38
CA LEU A 28 -4.27 -2.45 2.30
C LEU A 28 -2.97 -2.96 1.65
N SER A 29 -3.03 -4.03 0.87
CA SER A 29 -1.87 -4.55 0.14
C SER A 29 -1.30 -3.50 -0.83
N ILE A 30 -2.16 -2.74 -1.50
CA ILE A 30 -1.75 -1.65 -2.40
C ILE A 30 -1.12 -0.51 -1.61
N VAL A 31 -1.71 -0.10 -0.47
CA VAL A 31 -1.15 0.95 0.40
C VAL A 31 0.26 0.59 0.86
N PHE A 32 0.48 -0.64 1.30
CA PHE A 32 1.81 -1.07 1.74
C PHE A 32 2.80 -1.20 0.58
N LEU A 33 2.35 -1.62 -0.61
CA LEU A 33 3.21 -1.68 -1.80
C LEU A 33 3.64 -0.28 -2.25
N TYR A 34 2.70 0.66 -2.37
CA TYR A 34 3.01 2.05 -2.73
C TYR A 34 3.84 2.73 -1.65
N GLY A 35 3.51 2.50 -0.37
CA GLY A 35 4.30 2.97 0.76
C GLY A 35 5.73 2.42 0.76
N SER A 36 5.92 1.14 0.39
CA SER A 36 7.25 0.54 0.25
C SER A 36 8.09 1.26 -0.81
N ALA A 37 7.50 1.54 -1.97
CA ALA A 37 8.18 2.28 -3.03
C ALA A 37 8.55 3.70 -2.59
N VAL A 38 7.64 4.41 -1.93
CA VAL A 38 7.89 5.76 -1.39
C VAL A 38 8.98 5.73 -0.33
N LEU A 39 8.91 4.83 0.65
CA LEU A 39 9.92 4.71 1.71
C LEU A 39 11.30 4.38 1.13
N PHE A 40 11.38 3.47 0.16
CA PHE A 40 12.64 3.11 -0.49
C PHE A 40 13.24 4.28 -1.25
N ALA A 41 12.42 5.04 -1.99
CA ALA A 41 12.86 6.24 -2.71
C ALA A 41 13.36 7.33 -1.74
N MET A 42 12.61 7.61 -0.67
CA MET A 42 12.99 8.58 0.36
C MET A 42 14.30 8.18 1.05
N HIS A 43 14.40 6.92 1.47
CA HIS A 43 15.57 6.39 2.15
C HIS A 43 16.81 6.40 1.23
N GLY A 44 16.70 5.83 0.02
CA GLY A 44 17.79 5.78 -0.94
C GLY A 44 18.31 7.18 -1.31
N ALA A 45 17.41 8.13 -1.55
CA ALA A 45 17.79 9.53 -1.80
C ALA A 45 18.52 10.16 -0.60
N THR A 46 18.07 9.86 0.62
CA THR A 46 18.71 10.37 1.85
C THR A 46 20.12 9.83 2.01
N ILE A 47 20.34 8.52 1.84
CA ILE A 47 21.67 7.91 1.96
C ILE A 47 22.63 8.46 0.91
N LEU A 48 22.18 8.59 -0.35
CA LEU A 48 22.99 9.19 -1.41
C LEU A 48 23.35 10.66 -1.10
N ALA A 49 22.41 11.45 -0.58
CA ALA A 49 22.68 12.83 -0.17
C ALA A 49 23.69 12.93 0.98
N LEU A 50 23.75 11.91 1.83
CA LEU A 50 24.68 11.83 2.96
C LEU A 50 26.01 11.16 2.62
N GLY A 51 26.27 10.77 1.37
CA GLY A 51 27.48 10.04 0.98
C GLY A 51 28.80 10.75 1.33
N ARG A 52 28.83 12.09 1.36
CA ARG A 52 30.01 12.86 1.82
C ARG A 52 30.34 12.67 3.30
N TYR A 53 29.41 12.14 4.08
CA TYR A 53 29.52 11.94 5.52
C TYR A 53 29.58 10.44 5.90
N GLY A 54 29.73 9.54 4.93
CA GLY A 54 29.75 8.09 5.16
C GLY A 54 28.38 7.52 5.53
N GLY A 55 27.30 8.08 4.96
CA GLY A 55 25.92 7.63 5.21
C GLY A 55 25.66 6.19 4.78
N GLU A 56 26.44 5.63 3.86
CA GLU A 56 26.36 4.25 3.39
C GLU A 56 26.81 3.21 4.43
N ARG A 57 27.56 3.63 5.46
CA ARG A 57 28.05 2.78 6.56
C ARG A 57 27.02 2.68 7.67
N GLU A 58 25.85 2.15 7.33
CA GLU A 58 24.66 2.27 8.17
C GLU A 58 24.75 1.51 9.48
N ILE A 59 25.47 0.38 9.53
CA ILE A 59 25.68 -0.39 10.76
C ILE A 59 26.45 0.46 11.77
N GLU A 60 27.53 1.12 11.32
CA GLU A 60 28.31 2.00 12.19
C GLU A 60 27.51 3.20 12.65
N GLN A 61 26.70 3.81 11.77
CA GLN A 61 25.81 4.92 12.13
C GLN A 61 24.71 4.53 13.13
N ILE A 62 24.33 3.25 13.18
CA ILE A 62 23.41 2.70 14.19
C ILE A 62 24.11 2.57 15.54
N THR A 63 25.31 1.99 15.57
CA THR A 63 26.04 1.72 16.81
C THR A 63 26.69 2.96 17.42
N ASP A 64 27.16 3.88 16.57
CA ASP A 64 27.80 5.14 16.96
C ASP A 64 27.33 6.25 16.02
N ARG A 65 26.47 7.14 16.55
CA ARG A 65 25.73 8.10 15.75
C ARG A 65 26.64 9.21 15.23
N GLY A 66 26.93 9.20 13.93
CA GLY A 66 27.73 10.23 13.27
C GLY A 66 26.90 11.37 12.66
N THR A 67 27.59 12.35 12.06
CA THR A 67 26.95 13.54 11.45
C THR A 67 26.02 13.19 10.27
N ALA A 68 26.24 12.06 9.60
CA ALA A 68 25.31 11.56 8.58
C ALA A 68 23.94 11.27 9.21
N ALA A 69 23.90 10.50 10.30
CA ALA A 69 22.68 10.17 11.02
C ALA A 69 22.00 11.38 11.69
N GLU A 70 22.78 12.35 12.16
CA GLU A 70 22.22 13.60 12.71
C GLU A 70 21.57 14.46 11.63
N ARG A 71 22.25 14.71 10.51
CA ARG A 71 21.75 15.54 9.41
C ARG A 71 20.55 14.92 8.72
N GLY A 72 20.59 13.62 8.46
CA GLY A 72 19.46 12.89 7.88
C GLY A 72 18.22 12.96 8.75
N ALA A 73 18.37 12.76 10.07
CA ALA A 73 17.27 12.88 11.02
C ALA A 73 16.70 14.30 11.08
N LEU A 74 17.56 15.33 11.12
CA LEU A 74 17.14 16.72 11.18
C LEU A 74 16.39 17.16 9.91
N PHE A 75 16.85 16.73 8.73
CA PHE A 75 16.16 17.00 7.47
C PHE A 75 14.69 16.56 7.54
N TRP A 76 14.44 15.30 7.89
CA TRP A 76 13.07 14.77 7.98
C TRP A 76 12.25 15.42 9.09
N ARG A 77 12.88 15.70 10.24
CA ARG A 77 12.22 16.41 11.34
C ARG A 77 11.73 17.80 10.92
N TRP A 78 12.51 18.52 10.14
CA TRP A 78 12.16 19.87 9.67
C TRP A 78 11.16 19.86 8.51
N VAL A 79 11.13 18.81 7.69
CA VAL A 79 10.18 18.69 6.57
C VAL A 79 8.81 18.14 7.03
N MET A 80 8.79 17.13 7.89
CA MET A 80 7.58 16.36 8.24
C MET A 80 7.16 16.49 9.72
N GLY A 81 7.95 17.17 10.55
CA GLY A 81 7.67 17.34 11.99
C GLY A 81 8.13 16.17 12.88
N PHE A 82 8.55 15.05 12.31
CA PHE A 82 9.12 13.89 13.01
C PHE A 82 10.24 13.25 12.18
N ASN A 83 11.02 12.34 12.78
CA ASN A 83 12.09 11.64 12.09
C ASN A 83 12.28 10.20 12.60
N ALA A 84 12.95 9.40 11.78
CA ALA A 84 13.44 8.08 12.13
C ALA A 84 14.93 8.13 12.55
N THR A 85 15.42 7.04 13.16
CA THR A 85 16.85 6.69 13.25
C THR A 85 17.26 5.79 12.08
N PHE A 86 18.58 5.65 11.85
CA PHE A 86 19.14 4.73 10.85
C PHE A 86 18.71 3.29 11.07
N GLU A 87 18.48 2.85 12.31
CA GLU A 87 17.95 1.51 12.57
C GLU A 87 16.44 1.45 12.30
N SER A 88 15.69 2.42 12.82
CA SER A 88 14.22 2.36 12.78
C SER A 88 13.67 2.47 11.35
N ILE A 89 14.32 3.20 10.43
CA ILE A 89 13.86 3.32 9.04
C ILE A 89 13.86 1.97 8.32
N HIS A 90 14.84 1.11 8.63
CA HIS A 90 14.87 -0.27 8.13
C HIS A 90 13.75 -1.11 8.72
N ARG A 91 13.37 -0.88 9.98
CA ARG A 91 12.20 -1.53 10.59
C ARG A 91 10.89 -1.09 9.94
N TRP A 92 10.75 0.21 9.63
CA TRP A 92 9.61 0.73 8.85
C TRP A 92 9.53 0.04 7.48
N ALA A 93 10.64 0.00 6.74
CA ALA A 93 10.70 -0.65 5.43
C ALA A 93 10.37 -2.15 5.50
N TRP A 94 10.93 -2.85 6.49
CA TRP A 94 10.65 -4.27 6.70
C TRP A 94 9.15 -4.54 6.96
N TRP A 95 8.53 -3.75 7.85
CA TRP A 95 7.10 -3.90 8.13
C TRP A 95 6.23 -3.60 6.90
N PHE A 96 6.54 -2.55 6.13
CA PHE A 96 5.80 -2.24 4.91
C PHE A 96 5.92 -3.36 3.86
N ALA A 97 7.11 -3.95 3.71
CA ALA A 97 7.31 -5.08 2.80
C ALA A 97 6.54 -6.33 3.25
N VAL A 98 6.59 -6.68 4.54
CA VAL A 98 5.89 -7.84 5.11
C VAL A 98 4.37 -7.66 5.04
N LEU A 99 3.88 -6.47 5.38
CA LEU A 99 2.44 -6.20 5.40
C LEU A 99 1.82 -6.25 4.00
N THR A 100 2.57 -5.92 2.95
CA THR A 100 2.13 -6.05 1.56
C THR A 100 1.66 -7.48 1.25
N THR A 101 2.48 -8.49 1.54
CA THR A 101 2.12 -9.88 1.25
C THR A 101 1.16 -10.46 2.29
N LEU A 102 1.26 -10.04 3.55
CA LEU A 102 0.38 -10.51 4.62
C LEU A 102 -1.08 -10.09 4.38
N THR A 103 -1.35 -8.81 4.10
CA THR A 103 -2.72 -8.37 3.85
C THR A 103 -3.26 -8.94 2.54
N GLY A 104 -2.44 -9.02 1.49
CA GLY A 104 -2.82 -9.72 0.26
C GLY A 104 -3.22 -11.18 0.51
N GLY A 105 -2.43 -11.90 1.31
CA GLY A 105 -2.72 -13.29 1.69
C GLY A 105 -4.03 -13.43 2.47
N ILE A 106 -4.28 -12.56 3.47
CA ILE A 106 -5.53 -12.56 4.23
C ILE A 106 -6.73 -12.30 3.30
N GLY A 107 -6.61 -11.32 2.38
CA GLY A 107 -7.66 -11.01 1.42
C GLY A 107 -8.04 -12.18 0.53
N ILE A 108 -7.05 -12.95 0.06
CA ILE A 108 -7.28 -14.16 -0.75
C ILE A 108 -7.91 -15.27 0.09
N LEU A 109 -7.45 -15.50 1.32
CA LEU A 109 -7.98 -16.55 2.18
C LEU A 109 -9.48 -16.35 2.51
N LEU A 110 -9.92 -15.11 2.67
CA LEU A 110 -11.33 -14.78 2.96
C LEU A 110 -12.22 -14.81 1.72
N THR A 111 -11.64 -14.66 0.53
CA THR A 111 -12.39 -14.63 -0.73
C THR A 111 -12.88 -16.04 -1.09
N GLY A 112 -14.20 -16.20 -1.24
CA GLY A 112 -14.86 -17.48 -1.54
C GLY A 112 -14.99 -18.44 -0.34
N THR A 113 -14.44 -18.09 0.83
CA THR A 113 -14.64 -18.84 2.07
C THR A 113 -15.59 -18.12 3.02
N VAL A 114 -15.39 -16.81 3.18
CA VAL A 114 -16.18 -15.95 4.08
C VAL A 114 -16.97 -14.92 3.28
N VAL A 115 -16.43 -14.44 2.15
CA VAL A 115 -17.08 -13.42 1.30
C VAL A 115 -17.10 -13.89 -0.15
N ASP A 116 -18.31 -13.99 -0.70
CA ASP A 116 -18.54 -14.42 -2.09
C ASP A 116 -18.56 -13.26 -3.10
N ASN A 117 -18.91 -12.04 -2.65
CA ASN A 117 -18.95 -10.85 -3.49
C ASN A 117 -18.52 -9.60 -2.70
N TRP A 118 -17.36 -9.04 -3.05
CA TRP A 118 -16.78 -7.90 -2.35
C TRP A 118 -17.52 -6.58 -2.56
N TYR A 119 -18.15 -6.37 -3.72
CA TYR A 119 -18.95 -5.18 -3.97
C TYR A 119 -20.20 -5.14 -3.10
N LEU A 120 -20.95 -6.26 -3.05
CA LEU A 120 -22.13 -6.35 -2.17
C LEU A 120 -21.74 -6.21 -0.70
N TRP A 121 -20.61 -6.81 -0.29
CA TRP A 121 -20.06 -6.63 1.05
C TRP A 121 -19.78 -5.15 1.34
N ALA A 122 -19.24 -4.40 0.37
CA ALA A 122 -18.98 -2.97 0.51
C ALA A 122 -20.25 -2.11 0.59
N GLN A 123 -21.33 -2.51 -0.07
CA GLN A 123 -22.64 -1.87 0.05
C GLN A 123 -23.24 -2.12 1.44
N GLU A 124 -23.20 -3.37 1.91
CA GLU A 124 -23.68 -3.74 3.25
C GLU A 124 -22.93 -2.98 4.35
N HIS A 125 -21.64 -2.74 4.17
CA HIS A 125 -20.78 -2.02 5.12
C HIS A 125 -20.62 -0.52 4.81
N HIS A 126 -21.46 0.03 3.91
CA HIS A 126 -21.61 1.46 3.66
C HIS A 126 -20.32 2.22 3.25
N TYR A 127 -19.44 1.59 2.48
CA TYR A 127 -18.28 2.28 1.88
C TYR A 127 -18.18 2.10 0.36
N ALA A 128 -19.09 1.33 -0.25
CA ALA A 128 -19.31 1.43 -1.68
C ALA A 128 -19.84 2.84 -2.03
N PRO A 129 -19.34 3.48 -3.09
CA PRO A 129 -19.86 4.77 -3.52
C PRO A 129 -21.27 4.60 -4.08
N ASP A 130 -22.16 5.53 -3.73
CA ASP A 130 -23.47 5.64 -4.38
C ASP A 130 -23.27 6.20 -5.79
N THR A 131 -23.60 5.39 -6.79
CA THR A 131 -23.63 5.84 -8.17
C THR A 131 -25.05 6.26 -8.53
N SER A 132 -25.27 7.56 -8.71
CA SER A 132 -26.42 8.04 -9.47
C SER A 132 -26.17 7.76 -10.95
N ASN A 133 -27.09 7.06 -11.62
CA ASN A 133 -27.00 6.88 -13.06
C ASN A 133 -27.04 8.26 -13.73
N TYR A 134 -25.93 8.66 -14.36
CA TYR A 134 -25.94 9.82 -15.23
C TYR A 134 -26.74 9.45 -16.48
N ASP A 135 -28.00 9.88 -16.51
CA ASP A 135 -28.84 9.78 -17.70
C ASP A 135 -28.74 11.08 -18.51
N PRO A 136 -28.05 11.08 -19.67
CA PRO A 136 -27.96 12.26 -20.52
C PRO A 136 -29.31 12.66 -21.15
N SER A 137 -30.34 11.83 -21.04
CA SER A 137 -31.72 12.13 -21.46
C SER A 137 -32.56 12.82 -20.38
N GLY A 138 -32.07 12.91 -19.14
CA GLY A 138 -32.74 13.57 -18.02
C GLY A 138 -33.81 12.74 -17.30
N ALA A 139 -33.97 11.44 -17.60
CA ALA A 139 -34.83 10.56 -16.82
C ALA A 139 -34.09 10.12 -15.56
N ILE A 140 -34.46 10.72 -14.42
CA ILE A 140 -33.99 10.28 -13.10
C ILE A 140 -34.51 8.85 -12.87
N THR A 141 -33.67 7.87 -13.15
CA THR A 141 -33.85 6.52 -12.64
C THR A 141 -32.93 6.38 -11.44
N GLY A 142 -33.53 6.50 -10.25
CA GLY A 142 -32.85 6.14 -9.02
C GLY A 142 -32.31 4.72 -9.16
N SER A 143 -31.01 4.56 -8.99
CA SER A 143 -30.38 3.24 -9.01
C SER A 143 -30.88 2.47 -7.80
N THR A 144 -31.83 1.58 -8.00
CA THR A 144 -32.05 0.48 -7.06
C THR A 144 -30.94 -0.51 -7.31
N GLY A 145 -29.97 -0.57 -6.40
CA GLY A 145 -29.00 -1.66 -6.34
C GLY A 145 -29.73 -2.99 -6.38
N GLN A 146 -29.42 -3.79 -7.41
CA GLN A 146 -29.65 -5.23 -7.47
C GLN A 146 -28.30 -5.88 -7.71
#